data_AF-A0A937F1S0-F1
#
_entry.id   AF-A0A937F1S0-F1
#
_cell.length_a   1.000
_cell.length_b   1.000
_cell.length_c   1.000
_cell.angle_alpha   90.00
_cell.angle_beta   90.00
_cell.angle_gamma   90.00
#
_symmetry.space_group_name_H-M   'P 1'
#
loop_
_entity.id
_entity.type
_entity.pdbx_description
1 polymer ?
#
loop_
_entity_poly.entity_id
_entity_poly.type
_entity_poly.pdbx_seq_one_letter_code
_entity_poly.pdbx_strand_id
1 'polypeptide(L)'
;MSKPFACEPNSRYSTSSRWQQEPLSTHSRHTCAIANDLDTPLHHQRGSYSRHDDPLQSPSHQHHRSCSGVAPSSRVIDPDSNVNGLSQAEYLNKWWQYVDETPSKNNPLADGNPFFQIGSVLALVGLSSSDDPSGGMVERNIAVAAGTTLFIPVLNTAVEEVGMPSPWTAEDSRIAAKTIIDTINIQCNSERGIFFELDGQSLIQGTAWIHYRQFSAQPFSFTVPDDSTAAGYTPGLKVKETIADGYTVMLAPLSAGIHTIEFGGTIDYSKLKWDQNCNGTIDTSAEQFLKGLYDYTKDPKNHYTPFALNIRYNVTVSSQVTVPTNLDLSRLAS
;
A
#
# COMPACT_ATOMS: atom_id res chain seq x y z
N MET A 1 53.22 -11.45 16.15
CA MET A 1 52.79 -11.25 17.54
C MET A 1 51.31 -10.96 17.51
N SER A 2 50.52 -12.03 17.65
CA SER A 2 49.07 -12.03 17.56
C SER A 2 48.57 -12.58 18.89
N LYS A 3 47.69 -11.86 19.58
CA LYS A 3 46.94 -12.37 20.73
C LYS A 3 45.45 -12.17 20.45
N PRO A 4 44.64 -13.24 20.45
CA PRO A 4 43.19 -13.15 20.43
C PRO A 4 42.65 -12.94 21.85
N PHE A 5 41.57 -12.18 21.97
CA PHE A 5 40.77 -12.13 23.20
C PHE A 5 39.79 -13.31 23.21
N ALA A 6 39.96 -14.16 24.22
CA ALA A 6 39.01 -15.18 24.62
C ALA A 6 38.09 -14.61 25.72
N CYS A 7 36.81 -14.96 25.70
CA CYS A 7 35.96 -14.94 26.87
C CYS A 7 35.59 -16.39 27.21
N GLU A 8 36.06 -16.86 28.37
CA GLU A 8 35.67 -18.13 28.97
C GLU A 8 34.29 -18.04 29.63
N PRO A 9 33.55 -19.17 29.72
CA PRO A 9 32.28 -19.27 30.44
C PRO A 9 32.48 -19.67 31.91
N ASN A 10 31.71 -19.08 32.82
CA ASN A 10 31.69 -19.50 34.22
C ASN A 10 30.73 -20.68 34.45
N SER A 11 31.32 -21.82 34.81
CA SER A 11 30.75 -22.99 35.50
C SER A 11 30.11 -22.61 36.87
N ARG A 12 29.18 -23.32 37.55
CA ARG A 12 28.99 -24.76 37.83
C ARG A 12 27.57 -25.00 38.40
N TYR A 13 27.00 -26.18 38.20
CA TYR A 13 26.63 -27.14 39.27
C TYR A 13 26.39 -28.54 38.67
N SER A 14 26.65 -29.57 39.47
CA SER A 14 26.98 -30.94 39.05
C SER A 14 25.84 -31.96 39.16
N THR A 15 25.90 -32.93 38.24
CA THR A 15 25.73 -34.40 38.38
C THR A 15 24.36 -35.06 38.67
N SER A 16 23.92 -35.89 37.71
CA SER A 16 23.79 -37.38 37.78
C SER A 16 22.55 -37.99 37.09
N SER A 17 22.84 -38.89 36.14
CA SER A 17 22.23 -40.20 35.83
C SER A 17 20.77 -40.39 35.34
N ARG A 18 20.70 -40.91 34.09
CA ARG A 18 20.10 -42.22 33.66
C ARG A 18 18.59 -42.31 33.28
N TRP A 19 18.37 -42.58 31.98
CA TRP A 19 17.28 -43.28 31.25
C TRP A 19 15.81 -43.24 31.74
N GLN A 20 14.90 -42.75 30.88
CA GLN A 20 13.66 -43.44 30.45
C GLN A 20 12.97 -42.74 29.26
N GLN A 21 12.28 -43.53 28.43
CA GLN A 21 11.57 -43.17 27.19
C GLN A 21 10.13 -42.66 27.44
N GLU A 22 9.71 -41.68 26.63
CA GLU A 22 8.36 -41.33 26.12
C GLU A 22 7.18 -40.99 27.08
N PRO A 23 6.08 -40.36 26.59
CA PRO A 23 5.91 -39.33 25.55
C PRO A 23 5.05 -38.13 26.04
N LEU A 24 4.96 -37.05 25.25
CA LEU A 24 3.76 -36.22 24.99
C LEU A 24 4.06 -34.72 24.73
N SER A 25 3.25 -34.22 23.81
CA SER A 25 3.00 -32.84 23.39
C SER A 25 3.23 -31.73 24.41
N THR A 26 3.66 -30.56 23.92
CA THR A 26 3.00 -29.28 24.20
C THR A 26 3.45 -28.22 23.19
N HIS A 27 2.46 -27.53 22.62
CA HIS A 27 2.66 -26.32 21.83
C HIS A 27 3.28 -25.22 22.70
N SER A 28 4.41 -24.65 22.32
CA SER A 28 4.85 -23.38 22.89
C SER A 28 4.32 -22.22 22.04
N ARG A 29 3.07 -21.82 22.31
CA ARG A 29 2.60 -20.48 21.91
C ARG A 29 3.38 -19.46 22.73
N HIS A 30 4.25 -18.69 22.09
CA HIS A 30 4.79 -17.47 22.68
C HIS A 30 3.93 -16.32 22.15
N THR A 31 3.02 -15.84 22.99
CA THR A 31 2.22 -14.65 22.76
C THR A 31 3.10 -13.41 22.92
N CYS A 32 3.27 -12.65 21.84
CA CYS A 32 3.82 -11.29 21.91
C CYS A 32 2.79 -10.38 22.59
N ALA A 33 3.17 -9.74 23.69
CA ALA A 33 2.35 -8.74 24.34
C ALA A 33 2.30 -7.48 23.47
N ILE A 34 1.09 -7.10 23.06
CA ILE A 34 0.79 -5.79 22.48
C ILE A 34 0.82 -4.80 23.65
N ALA A 35 1.76 -3.87 23.66
CA ALA A 35 1.70 -2.73 24.57
C ALA A 35 0.61 -1.77 24.08
N ASN A 36 -0.59 -1.91 24.64
CA ASN A 36 -1.62 -0.89 24.62
C ASN A 36 -1.37 0.06 25.79
N ASP A 37 -0.87 1.27 25.53
CA ASP A 37 -0.94 2.36 26.50
C ASP A 37 -2.09 3.30 26.10
N LEU A 38 -3.22 3.12 26.79
CA LEU A 38 -4.29 4.09 26.92
C LEU A 38 -4.46 4.44 28.40
N ASP A 39 -4.29 5.74 28.67
CA ASP A 39 -4.81 6.55 29.79
C ASP A 39 -4.53 6.17 31.26
N THR A 40 -4.07 7.17 32.03
CA THR A 40 -4.60 7.53 33.37
C THR A 40 -4.07 8.92 33.82
N PRO A 41 -4.70 9.62 34.80
CA PRO A 41 -5.11 11.02 34.62
C PRO A 41 -4.56 12.04 35.64
N LEU A 42 -4.76 13.32 35.28
CA LEU A 42 -4.98 14.53 36.09
C LEU A 42 -4.43 14.59 37.54
N HIS A 43 -3.52 15.55 37.76
CA HIS A 43 -3.43 16.27 39.04
C HIS A 43 -3.30 17.79 38.82
N HIS A 44 -4.22 18.52 39.46
CA HIS A 44 -4.23 19.97 39.64
C HIS A 44 -2.93 20.51 40.25
N GLN A 45 -2.42 21.63 39.73
CA GLN A 45 -1.97 22.76 40.57
C GLN A 45 -2.26 24.11 39.89
N ARG A 46 -2.72 25.06 40.71
CA ARG A 46 -3.08 26.43 40.36
C ARG A 46 -1.84 27.34 40.38
N GLY A 47 -1.77 28.22 39.37
CA GLY A 47 -1.63 29.67 39.57
C GLY A 47 -0.21 30.26 39.65
N SER A 48 0.15 31.04 38.64
CA SER A 48 0.42 32.48 38.81
C SER A 48 0.53 33.17 37.45
N TYR A 49 -0.13 34.32 37.37
CA TYR A 49 -0.23 35.21 36.22
C TYR A 49 1.00 36.15 36.21
N SER A 50 1.58 36.39 35.04
CA SER A 50 2.20 37.67 34.71
C SER A 50 2.12 37.92 33.21
N ARG A 51 1.48 39.03 32.86
CA ARG A 51 1.33 39.57 31.50
C ARG A 51 2.65 40.18 31.05
N HIS A 52 3.03 39.99 29.78
CA HIS A 52 3.65 41.02 28.97
C HIS A 52 3.40 40.72 27.47
N ASP A 53 2.56 41.57 26.88
CA ASP A 53 2.67 42.21 25.57
C ASP A 53 2.99 41.37 24.30
N ASP A 54 1.95 41.22 23.48
CA ASP A 54 1.98 41.08 22.00
C ASP A 54 2.62 42.34 21.37
N PRO A 55 3.18 42.32 20.13
CA PRO A 55 2.50 41.76 18.94
C PRO A 55 3.38 41.13 17.85
N LEU A 56 2.80 40.25 17.02
CA LEU A 56 2.83 40.31 15.54
C LEU A 56 2.03 39.11 14.98
N GLN A 57 0.77 39.39 14.60
CA GLN A 57 -0.06 38.46 13.85
C GLN A 57 0.39 38.39 12.38
N SER A 58 0.62 37.17 11.90
CA SER A 58 0.53 36.81 10.48
C SER A 58 -0.50 35.68 10.35
N PRO A 59 -1.56 35.80 9.53
CA PRO A 59 -2.54 34.74 9.41
C PRO A 59 -2.03 33.71 8.40
N SER A 60 -1.43 32.63 8.89
CA SER A 60 -1.44 31.38 8.13
C SER A 60 -2.81 30.75 8.34
N HIS A 61 -3.65 30.77 7.30
CA HIS A 61 -4.88 29.97 7.27
C HIS A 61 -4.48 28.49 7.18
N GLN A 62 -4.07 27.89 8.29
CA GLN A 62 -4.11 26.44 8.45
C GLN A 62 -5.60 26.07 8.56
N HIS A 63 -6.16 25.53 7.49
CA HIS A 63 -7.42 24.80 7.57
C HIS A 63 -7.17 23.56 8.45
N HIS A 64 -7.37 23.70 9.76
CA HIS A 64 -7.53 22.56 10.65
C HIS A 64 -8.73 21.76 10.14
N ARG A 65 -8.49 20.69 9.38
CA ARG A 65 -9.54 19.77 8.96
C ARG A 65 -10.04 19.04 10.21
N SER A 66 -11.27 19.39 10.61
CA SER A 66 -11.94 18.77 11.75
C SER A 66 -12.22 17.31 11.42
N CYS A 67 -11.58 16.41 12.16
CA CYS A 67 -11.72 14.96 12.01
C CYS A 67 -12.86 14.46 12.91
N SER A 68 -14.09 14.85 12.59
CA SER A 68 -15.25 14.10 13.08
C SER A 68 -15.36 12.84 12.23
N GLY A 69 -15.49 11.66 12.86
CA GLY A 69 -15.65 10.40 12.15
C GLY A 69 -16.86 10.48 11.21
N VAL A 70 -16.60 10.67 9.92
CA VAL A 70 -17.63 10.61 8.89
C VAL A 70 -17.91 9.13 8.67
N ALA A 71 -19.18 8.73 8.79
CA ALA A 71 -19.60 7.41 8.33
C ALA A 71 -19.17 7.22 6.86
N PRO A 72 -18.79 6.00 6.43
CA PRO A 72 -18.38 5.77 5.05
C PRO A 72 -19.46 6.31 4.11
N SER A 73 -19.03 7.19 3.19
CA SER A 73 -19.90 7.77 2.18
C SER A 73 -20.52 6.64 1.36
N SER A 74 -21.83 6.73 1.05
CA SER A 74 -22.53 5.75 0.20
C SER A 74 -21.93 5.60 -1.21
N ARG A 75 -20.97 6.45 -1.58
CA ARG A 75 -20.22 6.40 -2.84
C ARG A 75 -19.02 5.46 -2.80
N VAL A 76 -18.50 5.13 -1.62
CA VAL A 76 -17.42 4.15 -1.46
C VAL A 76 -18.07 2.80 -1.18
N ILE A 77 -17.78 1.81 -2.01
CA ILE A 77 -18.21 0.43 -1.79
C ILE A 77 -17.41 -0.12 -0.61
N ASP A 78 -18.12 -0.78 0.30
CA ASP A 78 -17.54 -1.40 1.49
C ASP A 78 -16.29 -2.24 1.13
N PRO A 79 -15.15 -2.03 1.82
CA PRO A 79 -13.88 -2.69 1.50
C PRO A 79 -13.94 -4.22 1.56
N ASP A 80 -14.85 -4.79 2.34
CA ASP A 80 -15.01 -6.24 2.50
C ASP A 80 -16.05 -6.82 1.52
N SER A 81 -16.73 -5.98 0.74
CA SER A 81 -17.72 -6.41 -0.25
C SER A 81 -17.09 -6.90 -1.55
N ASN A 82 -17.73 -7.89 -2.15
CA ASN A 82 -17.39 -8.35 -3.49
C ASN A 82 -18.08 -7.49 -4.55
N VAL A 83 -17.34 -7.12 -5.61
CA VAL A 83 -17.86 -6.47 -6.81
C VAL A 83 -17.70 -7.41 -7.99
N ASN A 84 -18.81 -7.76 -8.65
CA ASN A 84 -18.84 -8.76 -9.73
C ASN A 84 -18.20 -10.10 -9.34
N GLY A 85 -18.36 -10.50 -8.08
CA GLY A 85 -17.84 -11.78 -7.57
C GLY A 85 -16.37 -11.77 -7.15
N LEU A 86 -15.67 -10.63 -7.25
CA LEU A 86 -14.28 -10.48 -6.80
C LEU A 86 -14.21 -9.55 -5.58
N SER A 87 -13.39 -9.94 -4.60
CA SER A 87 -12.96 -9.06 -3.51
C SER A 87 -12.05 -7.94 -4.00
N GLN A 88 -11.92 -6.86 -3.24
CA GLN A 88 -11.03 -5.76 -3.62
C GLN A 88 -9.55 -6.18 -3.65
N ALA A 89 -9.13 -7.11 -2.79
CA ALA A 89 -7.82 -7.77 -2.87
C ALA A 89 -7.59 -8.53 -4.19
N GLU A 90 -8.62 -9.19 -4.74
CA GLU A 90 -8.51 -9.85 -6.05
C GLU A 90 -8.44 -8.83 -7.19
N TYR A 91 -9.11 -7.68 -7.09
CA TYR A 91 -8.91 -6.57 -8.02
C TYR A 91 -7.48 -6.02 -7.94
N LEU A 92 -6.90 -5.90 -6.75
CA LEU A 92 -5.51 -5.49 -6.58
C LEU A 92 -4.54 -6.47 -7.24
N ASN A 93 -4.74 -7.78 -7.06
CA ASN A 93 -3.92 -8.80 -7.74
C ASN A 93 -4.03 -8.69 -9.26
N LYS A 94 -5.26 -8.59 -9.78
CA LYS A 94 -5.50 -8.42 -11.23
C LYS A 94 -4.92 -7.12 -11.76
N TRP A 95 -4.86 -6.09 -10.93
CA TRP A 95 -4.26 -4.82 -11.29
C TRP A 95 -2.75 -4.99 -11.53
N TRP A 96 -2.05 -5.61 -10.58
CA TRP A 96 -0.62 -5.91 -10.72
C TRP A 96 -0.34 -6.85 -11.89
N GLN A 97 -1.12 -7.93 -12.03
CA GLN A 97 -1.01 -8.83 -13.19
C GLN A 97 -1.12 -8.05 -14.51
N TYR A 98 -2.11 -7.16 -14.66
CA TYR A 98 -2.23 -6.38 -15.89
C TYR A 98 -1.01 -5.51 -16.11
N VAL A 99 -0.56 -4.77 -15.08
CA VAL A 99 0.58 -3.86 -15.20
C VAL A 99 1.85 -4.63 -15.55
N ASP A 100 2.15 -5.73 -14.88
CA ASP A 100 3.39 -6.49 -15.06
C ASP A 100 3.40 -7.32 -16.34
N GLU A 101 2.23 -7.74 -16.84
CA GLU A 101 2.10 -8.44 -18.12
C GLU A 101 2.01 -7.48 -19.32
N THR A 102 1.82 -6.18 -19.09
CA THR A 102 1.71 -5.20 -20.17
C THR A 102 3.10 -4.76 -20.65
N PRO A 103 3.42 -4.95 -21.95
CA PRO A 103 4.70 -4.52 -22.50
C PRO A 103 4.94 -3.00 -22.35
N SER A 104 6.21 -2.60 -22.22
CA SER A 104 6.67 -1.24 -21.91
C SER A 104 5.92 -0.14 -22.65
N LYS A 105 5.80 -0.30 -23.98
CA LYS A 105 5.15 0.68 -24.85
C LYS A 105 3.68 0.97 -24.48
N ASN A 106 2.97 -0.01 -23.94
CA ASN A 106 1.56 0.10 -23.59
C ASN A 106 1.33 0.13 -22.07
N ASN A 107 2.41 0.03 -21.28
CA ASN A 107 2.32 -0.11 -19.84
C ASN A 107 1.72 1.16 -19.24
N PRO A 108 0.63 1.06 -18.47
CA PRO A 108 -0.09 2.24 -17.98
C PRO A 108 0.69 3.01 -16.91
N LEU A 109 1.76 2.44 -16.32
CA LEU A 109 2.67 3.16 -15.43
C LEU A 109 3.74 3.98 -16.16
N ALA A 110 3.96 3.73 -17.46
CA ALA A 110 4.89 4.51 -18.28
C ALA A 110 4.12 5.53 -19.13
N ASP A 111 3.86 5.18 -20.40
CA ASP A 111 3.19 6.06 -21.38
C ASP A 111 1.85 5.50 -21.87
N GLY A 112 1.37 4.42 -21.25
CA GLY A 112 0.10 3.77 -21.60
C GLY A 112 -1.14 4.55 -21.16
N ASN A 113 -2.32 4.02 -21.51
CA ASN A 113 -3.58 4.56 -21.00
C ASN A 113 -3.60 4.46 -19.47
N PRO A 114 -3.91 5.52 -18.71
CA PRO A 114 -3.81 5.52 -17.25
C PRO A 114 -4.96 4.75 -16.58
N PHE A 115 -5.62 3.85 -17.30
CA PHE A 115 -6.71 3.00 -16.82
C PHE A 115 -6.89 1.81 -17.75
N PHE A 116 -7.53 0.77 -17.23
CA PHE A 116 -7.92 -0.43 -17.99
C PHE A 116 -9.14 -1.10 -17.36
N GLN A 117 -9.72 -2.10 -18.02
CA GLN A 117 -10.90 -2.79 -17.53
C GLN A 117 -10.55 -4.13 -16.87
N ILE A 118 -11.17 -4.39 -15.73
CA ILE A 118 -11.22 -5.70 -15.07
C ILE A 118 -12.69 -6.11 -15.04
N GLY A 119 -13.13 -6.84 -16.08
CA GLY A 119 -14.56 -7.09 -16.31
C GLY A 119 -15.30 -5.77 -16.57
N SER A 120 -16.35 -5.49 -15.80
CA SER A 120 -17.10 -4.21 -15.89
C SER A 120 -16.58 -3.11 -14.97
N VAL A 121 -15.52 -3.35 -14.21
CA VAL A 121 -14.87 -2.35 -13.35
C VAL A 121 -13.75 -1.68 -14.13
N LEU A 122 -13.69 -0.35 -14.07
CA LEU A 122 -12.57 0.41 -14.62
C LEU A 122 -11.52 0.63 -13.53
N ALA A 123 -10.34 0.05 -13.71
CA ALA A 123 -9.20 0.24 -12.83
C ALA A 123 -8.40 1.47 -13.26
N LEU A 124 -8.18 2.41 -12.33
CA LEU A 124 -7.30 3.55 -12.53
C LEU A 124 -5.85 3.18 -12.20
N VAL A 125 -4.90 3.89 -12.80
CA VAL A 125 -3.46 3.63 -12.60
C VAL A 125 -2.80 4.82 -11.92
N GLY A 126 -1.89 4.50 -11.00
CA GLY A 126 -1.13 5.47 -10.25
C GLY A 126 0.07 6.03 -11.03
N LEU A 127 1.12 6.37 -10.27
CA LEU A 127 2.47 6.62 -10.77
C LEU A 127 3.39 5.55 -10.19
N SER A 128 4.47 5.26 -10.89
CA SER A 128 5.55 4.43 -10.36
C SER A 128 6.54 5.28 -9.56
N SER A 129 7.34 4.63 -8.71
CA SER A 129 8.37 5.27 -7.90
C SER A 129 9.50 5.93 -8.71
N SER A 130 9.59 5.63 -10.00
CA SER A 130 10.56 6.21 -10.93
C SER A 130 10.12 7.49 -11.62
N ASP A 131 8.84 7.88 -11.55
CA ASP A 131 8.28 8.90 -12.46
C ASP A 131 8.45 10.34 -11.97
N ASP A 132 8.52 10.57 -10.65
CA ASP A 132 8.79 11.89 -10.08
C ASP A 132 9.12 11.82 -8.58
N PRO A 133 10.38 11.90 -8.15
CA PRO A 133 10.73 11.95 -6.72
C PRO A 133 10.30 13.26 -6.04
N SER A 134 9.87 14.28 -6.80
CA SER A 134 9.48 15.60 -6.27
C SER A 134 8.05 15.65 -5.72
N GLY A 135 7.22 14.63 -5.99
CA GLY A 135 5.84 14.56 -5.50
C GLY A 135 4.90 15.58 -6.14
N GLY A 136 5.19 16.01 -7.38
CA GLY A 136 4.32 16.89 -8.14
C GLY A 136 2.95 16.27 -8.39
N MET A 137 1.90 17.09 -8.39
CA MET A 137 0.56 16.63 -8.75
C MET A 137 0.52 16.26 -10.23
N VAL A 138 0.06 15.05 -10.54
CA VAL A 138 -0.18 14.60 -11.91
C VAL A 138 -1.66 14.64 -12.23
N GLU A 139 -2.03 15.32 -13.31
CA GLU A 139 -3.43 15.36 -13.79
C GLU A 139 -3.65 14.38 -14.94
N ARG A 140 -4.80 13.71 -14.92
CA ARG A 140 -5.30 12.79 -15.96
C ARG A 140 -6.75 13.12 -16.29
N ASN A 141 -7.15 12.99 -17.55
CA ASN A 141 -8.54 13.21 -17.99
C ASN A 141 -9.07 11.91 -18.57
N ILE A 142 -10.23 11.46 -18.11
CA ILE A 142 -10.87 10.23 -18.59
C ILE A 142 -12.37 10.44 -18.86
N ALA A 143 -12.91 9.67 -19.80
CA ALA A 143 -14.33 9.59 -20.04
C ALA A 143 -14.82 8.18 -19.68
N VAL A 144 -15.89 8.12 -18.88
CA VAL A 144 -16.49 6.85 -18.43
C VAL A 144 -17.99 6.84 -18.73
N ALA A 145 -18.54 5.65 -18.95
CA ALA A 145 -19.98 5.51 -19.08
C ALA A 145 -20.65 5.61 -17.70
N ALA A 146 -21.84 6.20 -17.64
CA ALA A 146 -22.67 6.11 -16.44
C ALA A 146 -22.90 4.63 -16.06
N GLY A 147 -22.88 4.34 -14.76
CA GLY A 147 -22.96 2.95 -14.27
C GLY A 147 -21.60 2.24 -14.16
N THR A 148 -20.48 2.88 -14.52
CA THR A 148 -19.14 2.30 -14.38
C THR A 148 -18.64 2.40 -12.94
N THR A 149 -18.36 1.26 -12.33
CA THR A 149 -17.63 1.16 -11.04
C THR A 149 -16.15 1.42 -11.27
N LEU A 150 -15.51 2.16 -10.36
CA LEU A 150 -14.08 2.48 -10.46
C LEU A 150 -13.29 1.78 -9.35
N PHE A 151 -12.14 1.18 -9.68
CA PHE A 151 -11.17 0.65 -8.73
C PHE A 151 -9.92 1.54 -8.72
N ILE A 152 -9.52 2.00 -7.54
CA ILE A 152 -8.42 2.94 -7.34
C ILE A 152 -7.43 2.33 -6.33
N PRO A 153 -6.26 1.85 -6.78
CA PRO A 153 -5.20 1.42 -5.87
C PRO A 153 -4.41 2.65 -5.40
N VAL A 154 -4.78 3.21 -4.25
CA VAL A 154 -4.32 4.52 -3.76
C VAL A 154 -2.82 4.53 -3.46
N LEU A 155 -2.38 3.60 -2.61
CA LEU A 155 -0.96 3.36 -2.30
C LEU A 155 -0.79 1.87 -2.07
N ASN A 156 0.07 1.23 -2.85
CA ASN A 156 0.18 -0.21 -2.87
C ASN A 156 1.56 -0.65 -3.37
N THR A 157 1.88 -1.91 -3.16
CA THR A 157 3.09 -2.57 -3.67
C THR A 157 2.75 -4.01 -4.03
N ALA A 158 3.52 -4.59 -4.95
CA ALA A 158 3.69 -6.03 -5.07
C ALA A 158 5.14 -6.39 -4.75
N VAL A 159 5.35 -7.58 -4.21
CA VAL A 159 6.68 -8.18 -4.02
C VAL A 159 6.62 -9.61 -4.51
N GLU A 160 7.66 -10.03 -5.22
CA GLU A 160 7.80 -11.34 -5.85
C GLU A 160 9.17 -11.97 -5.57
N GLU A 161 9.35 -13.21 -6.01
CA GLU A 161 10.58 -13.99 -5.78
C GLU A 161 11.75 -13.62 -6.69
N VAL A 162 11.53 -12.86 -7.75
CA VAL A 162 12.55 -12.64 -8.77
C VAL A 162 13.65 -11.71 -8.25
N GLY A 163 14.90 -12.16 -8.36
CA GLY A 163 16.07 -11.41 -7.88
C GLY A 163 16.24 -11.41 -6.35
N MET A 164 15.40 -12.16 -5.62
CA MET A 164 15.43 -12.20 -4.16
C MET A 164 16.38 -13.26 -3.58
N PRO A 165 16.83 -13.11 -2.31
CA PRO A 165 17.67 -14.11 -1.65
C PRO A 165 17.00 -15.50 -1.62
N SER A 166 17.75 -16.52 -2.05
CA SER A 166 17.25 -17.90 -2.03
C SER A 166 17.52 -18.58 -0.67
N PRO A 167 16.56 -19.34 -0.11
CA PRO A 167 15.21 -19.61 -0.66
C PRO A 167 14.26 -18.44 -0.43
N TRP A 168 13.45 -18.08 -1.43
CA TRP A 168 12.38 -17.09 -1.27
C TRP A 168 11.01 -17.76 -1.44
N THR A 169 10.08 -17.45 -0.56
CA THR A 169 8.73 -18.04 -0.52
C THR A 169 7.65 -16.98 -0.64
N ALA A 170 6.40 -17.40 -0.91
CA ALA A 170 5.24 -16.49 -0.84
C ALA A 170 5.11 -15.78 0.52
N GLU A 171 5.53 -16.43 1.61
CA GLU A 171 5.49 -15.82 2.93
C GLU A 171 6.54 -14.72 3.06
N ASP A 172 7.72 -14.89 2.43
CA ASP A 172 8.72 -13.83 2.38
C ASP A 172 8.21 -12.61 1.59
N SER A 173 7.58 -12.83 0.44
CA SER A 173 6.90 -11.77 -0.33
C SER A 173 5.83 -11.06 0.50
N ARG A 174 5.05 -11.81 1.28
CA ARG A 174 4.00 -11.26 2.16
C ARG A 174 4.57 -10.38 3.26
N ILE A 175 5.62 -10.85 3.95
CA ILE A 175 6.31 -10.09 5.00
C ILE A 175 6.86 -8.80 4.40
N ALA A 176 7.56 -8.89 3.27
CA ALA A 176 8.16 -7.73 2.60
C ALA A 176 7.11 -6.68 2.17
N ALA A 177 6.07 -7.11 1.45
CA ALA A 177 4.99 -6.22 1.00
C ALA A 177 4.30 -5.55 2.21
N LYS A 178 4.00 -6.32 3.26
CA LYS A 178 3.42 -5.79 4.50
C LYS A 178 4.31 -4.73 5.13
N THR A 179 5.61 -5.00 5.29
CA THR A 179 6.55 -4.08 5.93
C THR A 179 6.69 -2.77 5.16
N ILE A 180 6.64 -2.82 3.83
CA ILE A 180 6.63 -1.62 2.99
C ILE A 180 5.35 -0.79 3.23
N ILE A 181 4.18 -1.43 3.20
CA ILE A 181 2.89 -0.73 3.37
C ILE A 181 2.70 -0.21 4.80
N ASP A 182 3.28 -0.87 5.81
CA ASP A 182 3.28 -0.39 7.20
C ASP A 182 4.00 0.96 7.38
N THR A 183 4.77 1.43 6.39
CA THR A 183 5.42 2.76 6.41
C THR A 183 4.45 3.90 6.09
N ILE A 184 3.29 3.61 5.51
CA ILE A 184 2.31 4.62 5.09
C ILE A 184 1.72 5.31 6.32
N ASN A 185 1.72 6.65 6.30
CA ASN A 185 1.11 7.41 7.37
C ASN A 185 -0.41 7.54 7.18
N ILE A 186 -1.17 6.85 8.03
CA ILE A 186 -2.65 6.93 8.05
C ILE A 186 -3.20 7.93 9.08
N GLN A 187 -2.34 8.70 9.75
CA GLN A 187 -2.81 9.67 10.74
C GLN A 187 -3.48 10.87 10.08
N CYS A 188 -4.53 11.37 10.73
CA CYS A 188 -5.20 12.61 10.35
C CYS A 188 -4.24 13.79 10.25
N ASN A 189 -4.52 14.71 9.32
CA ASN A 189 -3.83 16.00 9.19
C ASN A 189 -2.32 15.90 8.97
N SER A 190 -1.82 14.75 8.50
CA SER A 190 -0.44 14.66 8.04
C SER A 190 -0.32 15.26 6.65
N GLU A 191 0.62 16.20 6.48
CA GLU A 191 0.97 16.79 5.18
C GLU A 191 1.42 15.75 4.14
N ARG A 192 1.77 14.53 4.58
CA ARG A 192 2.19 13.40 3.75
C ARG A 192 1.36 12.13 4.01
N GLY A 193 0.19 12.29 4.63
CA GLY A 193 -0.70 11.19 4.92
C GLY A 193 -1.37 10.66 3.65
N ILE A 194 -1.82 9.39 3.70
CA ILE A 194 -2.69 8.87 2.67
C ILE A 194 -3.99 9.68 2.58
N PHE A 195 -4.45 9.95 1.38
CA PHE A 195 -5.67 10.70 1.14
C PHE A 195 -6.42 10.21 -0.10
N PHE A 196 -7.73 10.46 -0.07
CA PHE A 196 -8.65 10.21 -1.17
C PHE A 196 -9.79 11.22 -1.09
N GLU A 197 -9.99 11.96 -2.16
CA GLU A 197 -10.99 13.01 -2.31
C GLU A 197 -11.82 12.77 -3.58
N LEU A 198 -13.13 12.93 -3.46
CA LEU A 198 -14.07 12.97 -4.58
C LEU A 198 -14.76 14.34 -4.57
N ASP A 199 -14.67 15.08 -5.67
CA ASP A 199 -15.23 16.42 -5.82
C ASP A 199 -14.78 17.38 -4.70
N GLY A 200 -13.52 17.26 -4.27
CA GLY A 200 -12.92 18.03 -3.17
C GLY A 200 -13.38 17.60 -1.76
N GLN A 201 -14.14 16.51 -1.64
CA GLN A 201 -14.59 15.97 -0.36
C GLN A 201 -13.78 14.72 0.00
N SER A 202 -13.13 14.73 1.16
CA SER A 202 -12.44 13.56 1.69
C SER A 202 -13.45 12.53 2.23
N LEU A 203 -13.52 11.38 1.57
CA LEU A 203 -14.47 10.31 1.91
C LEU A 203 -13.91 9.32 2.95
N ILE A 204 -12.58 9.26 3.12
CA ILE A 204 -11.88 8.38 4.06
C ILE A 204 -10.83 9.22 4.78
N GLN A 205 -10.84 9.18 6.11
CA GLN A 205 -9.98 10.04 6.94
C GLN A 205 -9.41 9.28 8.13
N GLY A 206 -8.15 9.58 8.46
CA GLY A 206 -7.51 9.09 9.67
C GLY A 206 -7.46 7.57 9.77
N THR A 207 -7.74 7.07 10.97
CA THR A 207 -7.71 5.63 11.27
C THR A 207 -8.74 4.82 10.49
N ALA A 208 -9.75 5.44 9.87
CA ALA A 208 -10.70 4.72 9.00
C ALA A 208 -9.99 4.03 7.82
N TRP A 209 -8.84 4.54 7.39
CA TRP A 209 -8.00 3.91 6.38
C TRP A 209 -7.64 2.46 6.69
N ILE A 210 -7.57 2.06 7.97
CA ILE A 210 -7.24 0.69 8.37
C ILE A 210 -8.17 -0.36 7.72
N HIS A 211 -9.42 0.01 7.46
CA HIS A 211 -10.42 -0.88 6.84
C HIS A 211 -10.26 -1.00 5.32
N TYR A 212 -9.51 -0.10 4.68
CA TYR A 212 -9.33 -0.06 3.23
C TYR A 212 -8.04 -0.73 2.76
N ARG A 213 -7.29 -1.35 3.68
CA ARG A 213 -6.11 -2.14 3.34
C ARG A 213 -6.54 -3.49 2.76
N GLN A 214 -6.06 -3.79 1.56
CA GLN A 214 -6.28 -5.03 0.85
C GLN A 214 -4.93 -5.72 0.64
N PHE A 215 -4.92 -7.04 0.78
CA PHE A 215 -3.71 -7.85 0.62
C PHE A 215 -4.06 -9.20 -0.01
N SER A 216 -3.14 -9.76 -0.80
CA SER A 216 -3.37 -11.03 -1.49
C SER A 216 -3.59 -12.17 -0.49
N ALA A 217 -4.74 -12.83 -0.54
CA ALA A 217 -4.99 -14.02 0.28
C ALA A 217 -4.08 -15.19 -0.10
N GLN A 218 -3.75 -15.32 -1.39
CA GLN A 218 -2.86 -16.32 -1.98
C GLN A 218 -1.90 -15.64 -2.95
N PRO A 219 -0.68 -16.19 -3.18
CA PRO A 219 0.21 -15.67 -4.21
C PRO A 219 -0.45 -15.77 -5.58
N PHE A 220 -0.13 -14.81 -6.44
CA PHE A 220 -0.51 -14.82 -7.84
C PHE A 220 0.73 -14.88 -8.73
N SER A 221 0.49 -15.19 -10.00
CA SER A 221 1.54 -15.34 -11.00
C SER A 221 1.29 -14.41 -12.17
N PHE A 222 2.37 -14.08 -12.87
CA PHE A 222 2.32 -13.37 -14.14
C PHE A 222 3.48 -13.82 -15.04
N THR A 223 3.37 -13.53 -16.33
CA THR A 223 4.45 -13.77 -17.29
C THR A 223 5.06 -12.47 -17.77
N VAL A 224 6.38 -12.34 -17.63
CA VAL A 224 7.12 -11.15 -18.06
C VAL A 224 6.99 -10.99 -19.58
N PRO A 225 6.54 -9.84 -20.09
CA PRO A 225 6.48 -9.57 -21.52
C PRO A 225 7.88 -9.44 -22.14
N ASP A 226 7.97 -9.57 -23.46
CA ASP A 226 9.26 -9.51 -24.18
C ASP A 226 10.00 -8.18 -24.03
N ASP A 227 9.24 -7.10 -23.82
CA ASP A 227 9.72 -5.76 -23.53
C ASP A 227 9.00 -5.29 -22.26
N SER A 228 9.59 -5.58 -21.09
CA SER A 228 9.07 -5.18 -19.78
C SER A 228 9.73 -3.88 -19.31
N THR A 229 8.96 -3.02 -18.64
CA THR A 229 9.48 -1.83 -17.97
C THR A 229 10.34 -2.17 -16.76
N ALA A 230 10.15 -3.37 -16.20
CA ALA A 230 10.83 -3.80 -15.00
C ALA A 230 12.25 -4.27 -15.33
N ALA A 231 13.24 -3.49 -14.91
CA ALA A 231 14.65 -3.79 -15.14
C ALA A 231 15.06 -5.12 -14.50
N GLY A 232 15.84 -5.93 -15.23
CA GLY A 232 16.42 -7.18 -14.71
C GLY A 232 15.56 -8.43 -14.92
N TYR A 233 14.35 -8.29 -15.46
CA TYR A 233 13.52 -9.43 -15.81
C TYR A 233 13.95 -10.10 -17.12
N THR A 234 13.87 -11.44 -17.15
CA THR A 234 14.04 -12.21 -18.38
C THR A 234 12.68 -12.34 -19.09
N PRO A 235 12.57 -11.96 -20.39
CA PRO A 235 11.39 -12.22 -21.21
C PRO A 235 10.84 -13.65 -21.07
N GLY A 236 9.53 -13.78 -20.93
CA GLY A 236 8.84 -15.07 -20.80
C GLY A 236 9.05 -15.79 -19.46
N LEU A 237 9.77 -15.18 -18.50
CA LEU A 237 9.86 -15.70 -17.13
C LEU A 237 8.47 -15.75 -16.51
N LYS A 238 8.15 -16.89 -15.90
CA LYS A 238 6.94 -17.05 -15.08
C LYS A 238 7.26 -16.76 -13.63
N VAL A 239 6.75 -15.64 -13.14
CA VAL A 239 6.77 -15.24 -11.74
C VAL A 239 5.61 -15.91 -11.03
N LYS A 240 5.81 -16.45 -9.82
CA LYS A 240 4.83 -17.34 -9.15
C LYS A 240 4.44 -16.91 -7.74
N GLU A 241 5.35 -16.27 -7.01
CA GLU A 241 5.19 -15.98 -5.58
C GLU A 241 4.95 -14.49 -5.34
N THR A 242 4.17 -13.85 -6.21
CA THR A 242 3.83 -12.42 -6.10
C THR A 242 2.73 -12.22 -5.07
N ILE A 243 2.97 -11.32 -4.12
CA ILE A 243 2.01 -10.86 -3.12
C ILE A 243 1.87 -9.35 -3.21
N ALA A 244 0.63 -8.88 -3.32
CA ALA A 244 0.28 -7.47 -3.26
C ALA A 244 -0.27 -7.11 -1.87
N ASP A 245 0.03 -5.89 -1.44
CA ASP A 245 -0.52 -5.25 -0.24
C ASP A 245 -0.68 -3.76 -0.53
N GLY A 246 -1.75 -3.14 -0.06
CA GLY A 246 -1.96 -1.71 -0.19
C GLY A 246 -3.32 -1.23 0.23
N TYR A 247 -3.52 0.08 0.21
CA TYR A 247 -4.80 0.72 0.42
C TYR A 247 -5.50 0.95 -0.91
N THR A 248 -6.74 0.48 -1.02
CA THR A 248 -7.53 0.59 -2.25
C THR A 248 -8.89 1.19 -1.96
N VAL A 249 -9.48 1.83 -2.97
CA VAL A 249 -10.84 2.35 -2.92
C VAL A 249 -11.62 1.82 -4.11
N MET A 250 -12.78 1.25 -3.84
CA MET A 250 -13.76 0.90 -4.86
C MET A 250 -14.90 1.92 -4.81
N LEU A 251 -15.12 2.66 -5.89
CA LEU A 251 -16.19 3.64 -5.99
C LEU A 251 -17.39 3.07 -6.70
N ALA A 252 -18.56 3.24 -6.08
CA ALA A 252 -19.83 3.05 -6.75
C ALA A 252 -19.94 3.97 -7.97
N PRO A 253 -20.74 3.61 -8.99
CA PRO A 253 -20.88 4.42 -10.17
C PRO A 253 -21.20 5.88 -9.88
N LEU A 254 -20.42 6.76 -10.47
CA LEU A 254 -20.61 8.20 -10.35
C LEU A 254 -21.85 8.64 -11.15
N SER A 255 -22.48 9.72 -10.70
CA SER A 255 -23.55 10.40 -11.45
C SER A 255 -23.02 10.92 -12.80
N ALA A 256 -23.89 11.07 -13.79
CA ALA A 256 -23.54 11.75 -15.02
C ALA A 256 -23.09 13.19 -14.72
N GLY A 257 -22.00 13.64 -15.36
CA GLY A 257 -21.41 14.95 -15.10
C GLY A 257 -19.89 14.93 -15.11
N ILE A 258 -19.29 15.99 -14.56
CA ILE A 258 -17.85 16.11 -14.37
C ILE A 258 -17.55 15.91 -12.90
N HIS A 259 -16.61 15.02 -12.61
CA HIS A 259 -16.15 14.70 -11.27
C HIS A 259 -14.62 14.82 -11.18
N THR A 260 -14.11 15.10 -9.99
CA THR A 260 -12.68 15.03 -9.70
C THR A 260 -12.40 13.95 -8.67
N ILE A 261 -11.43 13.09 -8.95
CA ILE A 261 -10.89 12.11 -7.99
C ILE A 261 -9.45 12.51 -7.73
N GLU A 262 -9.11 12.84 -6.49
CA GLU A 262 -7.73 13.13 -6.09
C GLU A 262 -7.29 12.12 -5.03
N PHE A 263 -6.13 11.50 -5.21
CA PHE A 263 -5.63 10.51 -4.27
C PHE A 263 -4.11 10.44 -4.25
N GLY A 264 -3.58 9.92 -3.14
CA GLY A 264 -2.16 9.73 -2.99
C GLY A 264 -1.71 9.64 -1.54
N GLY A 265 -0.47 10.01 -1.30
CA GLY A 265 0.18 10.00 0.01
C GLY A 265 1.67 9.71 -0.13
N THR A 266 2.27 9.06 0.87
CA THR A 266 3.73 8.81 0.86
C THR A 266 4.05 7.41 1.37
N ILE A 267 4.88 6.69 0.61
CA ILE A 267 5.62 5.52 1.08
C ILE A 267 6.99 6.03 1.54
N ASP A 268 7.24 5.93 2.85
CA ASP A 268 8.44 6.47 3.48
C ASP A 268 9.32 5.32 3.96
N TYR A 269 10.19 4.83 3.06
CA TYR A 269 11.10 3.74 3.38
C TYR A 269 12.06 4.10 4.54
N SER A 270 12.25 5.39 4.88
CA SER A 270 13.02 5.77 6.07
C SER A 270 12.35 5.35 7.39
N LYS A 271 11.03 5.11 7.37
CA LYS A 271 10.23 4.60 8.48
C LYS A 271 10.13 3.09 8.53
N LEU A 272 10.84 2.37 7.64
CA LEU A 272 10.95 0.92 7.75
C LEU A 272 11.41 0.57 9.15
N LYS A 273 10.54 -0.16 9.86
CA LYS A 273 10.88 -0.77 11.13
C LYS A 273 11.35 -2.17 10.82
N TRP A 274 12.65 -2.37 10.99
CA TRP A 274 13.19 -3.70 11.08
C TRP A 274 13.30 -4.03 12.56
N ASP A 275 12.38 -4.88 13.04
CA ASP A 275 12.54 -5.49 14.35
C ASP A 275 13.41 -6.73 14.14
N GLN A 276 14.60 -6.72 14.75
CA GLN A 276 15.36 -7.96 14.89
C GLN A 276 14.47 -8.89 15.68
N ASN A 277 14.21 -10.11 15.21
CA ASN A 277 13.78 -11.18 16.11
C ASN A 277 14.60 -11.04 17.40
N CYS A 278 13.96 -11.06 18.58
CA CYS A 278 14.54 -10.62 19.87
C CYS A 278 15.87 -11.30 20.29
N ASN A 279 16.42 -12.19 19.45
CA ASN A 279 17.70 -12.86 19.56
C ASN A 279 18.81 -12.28 18.65
N GLY A 280 18.53 -11.29 17.79
CA GLY A 280 19.51 -10.70 16.86
C GLY A 280 19.91 -11.58 15.67
N THR A 281 19.16 -12.65 15.38
CA THR A 281 19.45 -13.58 14.27
C THR A 281 18.58 -13.23 13.06
N ILE A 282 19.20 -13.23 11.87
CA ILE A 282 18.49 -13.12 10.59
C ILE A 282 18.09 -14.53 10.20
N ASP A 283 16.85 -14.90 10.48
CA ASP A 283 16.36 -16.28 10.39
C ASP A 283 15.61 -16.57 9.08
N THR A 284 15.30 -15.54 8.28
CA THR A 284 14.56 -15.67 7.02
C THR A 284 15.17 -14.86 5.86
N SER A 285 14.85 -15.24 4.63
CA SER A 285 15.25 -14.51 3.43
C SER A 285 14.57 -13.14 3.35
N ALA A 286 13.32 -13.04 3.81
CA ALA A 286 12.64 -11.75 3.98
C ALA A 286 13.41 -10.80 4.92
N GLU A 287 13.90 -11.29 6.05
CA GLU A 287 14.69 -10.46 6.98
C GLU A 287 16.00 -9.99 6.35
N GLN A 288 16.67 -10.82 5.53
CA GLN A 288 17.86 -10.40 4.77
C GLN A 288 17.53 -9.26 3.80
N PHE A 289 16.45 -9.40 3.03
CA PHE A 289 15.97 -8.37 2.11
C PHE A 289 15.60 -7.08 2.84
N LEU A 290 14.79 -7.17 3.89
CA LEU A 290 14.34 -6.03 4.68
C LEU A 290 15.50 -5.32 5.37
N LYS A 291 16.49 -6.06 5.87
CA LYS A 291 17.71 -5.46 6.40
C LYS A 291 18.49 -4.71 5.31
N GLY A 292 18.63 -5.30 4.13
CA GLY A 292 19.27 -4.64 2.99
C GLY A 292 18.56 -3.34 2.61
N LEU A 293 17.23 -3.36 2.55
CA LEU A 293 16.42 -2.18 2.28
C LEU A 293 16.55 -1.14 3.40
N TYR A 294 16.49 -1.57 4.67
CA TYR A 294 16.69 -0.70 5.83
C TYR A 294 18.08 -0.03 5.77
N ASP A 295 19.16 -0.81 5.65
CA ASP A 295 20.52 -0.30 5.57
C ASP A 295 20.69 0.67 4.39
N TYR A 296 20.10 0.35 3.23
CA TYR A 296 20.09 1.21 2.06
C TYR A 296 19.46 2.58 2.36
N THR A 297 18.35 2.64 3.10
CA THR A 297 17.73 3.91 3.50
C THR A 297 18.48 4.68 4.58
N LYS A 298 19.39 4.04 5.32
CA LYS A 298 20.20 4.67 6.39
C LYS A 298 21.57 5.11 5.92
N ASP A 299 22.06 4.60 4.79
CA ASP A 299 23.33 5.05 4.23
C ASP A 299 23.22 6.53 3.80
N PRO A 300 24.00 7.44 4.41
CA PRO A 300 23.95 8.87 4.08
C PRO A 300 24.38 9.19 2.64
N LYS A 301 25.02 8.24 1.93
CA LYS A 301 25.34 8.37 0.51
C LYS A 301 24.13 8.12 -0.39
N ASN A 302 23.14 7.40 0.12
CA ASN A 302 21.89 7.19 -0.58
C ASN A 302 20.96 8.36 -0.23
N HIS A 303 20.78 9.27 -1.18
CA HIS A 303 19.81 10.36 -1.04
C HIS A 303 18.39 9.80 -1.10
N TYR A 304 17.92 9.26 0.03
CA TYR A 304 16.57 8.74 0.12
C TYR A 304 15.56 9.89 0.16
N THR A 305 14.70 9.94 -0.85
CA THR A 305 13.54 10.85 -0.87
C THR A 305 12.30 9.98 -0.69
N PRO A 306 11.44 10.26 0.32
CA PRO A 306 10.16 9.57 0.45
C PRO A 306 9.41 9.61 -0.86
N PHE A 307 8.86 8.47 -1.28
CA PHE A 307 8.08 8.42 -2.51
C PHE A 307 6.70 9.02 -2.23
N ALA A 308 6.50 10.25 -2.69
CA ALA A 308 5.24 10.97 -2.56
C ALA A 308 4.48 10.91 -3.88
N LEU A 309 3.18 10.67 -3.78
CA LEU A 309 2.27 10.56 -4.92
C LEU A 309 1.08 11.49 -4.69
N ASN A 310 0.74 12.26 -5.72
CA ASN A 310 -0.49 13.04 -5.78
C ASN A 310 -1.02 12.98 -7.21
N ILE A 311 -2.20 12.38 -7.39
CA ILE A 311 -2.81 12.23 -8.70
C ILE A 311 -4.23 12.76 -8.67
N ARG A 312 -4.58 13.55 -9.69
CA ARG A 312 -5.93 14.00 -9.95
C ARG A 312 -6.45 13.42 -11.26
N TYR A 313 -7.58 12.74 -11.20
CA TYR A 313 -8.39 12.36 -12.35
C TYR A 313 -9.57 13.31 -12.50
N ASN A 314 -9.66 13.96 -13.66
CA ASN A 314 -10.87 14.63 -14.12
C ASN A 314 -11.71 13.60 -14.89
N VAL A 315 -12.83 13.19 -14.31
CA VAL A 315 -13.69 12.12 -14.82
C VAL A 315 -14.94 12.74 -15.44
N THR A 316 -15.10 12.56 -16.75
CA THR A 316 -16.35 12.90 -17.43
C THR A 316 -17.24 11.65 -17.53
N VAL A 317 -18.39 11.68 -16.88
CA VAL A 317 -19.36 10.59 -16.88
C VAL A 317 -20.48 10.90 -17.87
N SER A 318 -20.56 10.11 -18.94
CA SER A 318 -21.58 10.28 -19.98
C SER A 318 -22.81 9.41 -19.71
N SER A 319 -24.01 10.01 -19.80
CA SER A 319 -25.29 9.30 -19.69
C SER A 319 -25.66 8.50 -20.96
N GLN A 320 -24.85 8.58 -22.00
CA GLN A 320 -25.14 7.98 -23.29
C GLN A 320 -24.91 6.47 -23.21
N VAL A 321 -26.01 5.72 -23.13
CA VAL A 321 -26.08 4.41 -23.78
C VAL A 321 -25.94 4.71 -25.27
N THR A 322 -24.77 4.48 -25.86
CA THR A 322 -24.66 4.34 -27.31
C THR A 322 -25.45 3.09 -27.69
N VAL A 323 -26.77 3.22 -27.81
CA VAL A 323 -27.54 2.34 -28.69
C VAL A 323 -27.01 2.68 -30.08
N PRO A 324 -26.41 1.72 -30.82
CA PRO A 324 -26.05 1.99 -32.19
C PRO A 324 -27.32 2.38 -32.95
N THR A 325 -27.48 3.67 -33.23
CA THR A 325 -28.47 4.18 -34.18
C THR A 325 -27.98 3.80 -35.57
N ASN A 326 -28.06 2.51 -35.89
CA ASN A 326 -28.02 1.93 -37.23
C ASN A 326 -28.33 0.42 -37.16
N LEU A 327 -29.43 0.04 -36.53
CA LEU A 327 -30.19 -1.11 -37.02
C LEU A 327 -31.12 -0.58 -38.10
N ASP A 328 -30.56 -0.45 -39.30
CA ASP A 328 -31.34 -0.27 -40.52
C ASP A 328 -32.14 -1.56 -40.76
N LEU A 329 -33.32 -1.62 -40.15
CA LEU A 329 -34.27 -2.72 -40.32
C LEU A 329 -34.84 -2.80 -41.75
N SER A 330 -34.52 -1.85 -42.65
CA SER A 330 -34.94 -1.93 -44.05
C SER A 330 -34.23 -3.04 -44.83
N ARG A 331 -33.18 -3.65 -44.27
CA ARG A 331 -32.45 -4.79 -44.87
C ARG A 331 -32.88 -6.18 -44.35
N LEU A 332 -33.86 -6.26 -43.45
CA LEU A 332 -34.44 -7.54 -43.02
C LEU A 332 -35.71 -7.93 -43.81
N ALA A 333 -36.05 -7.15 -44.83
CA ALA A 333 -37.13 -7.44 -45.77
C ALA A 333 -36.58 -7.47 -47.21
N SER A 334 -35.82 -8.51 -47.53
CA SER A 334 -35.55 -8.93 -48.92
C SER A 334 -35.28 -10.42 -49.00
#